data_AF-A0A944YC99-F1
#
_entry.id   AF-A0A944YC99-F1
#
_cell.length_a   1.000
_cell.length_b   1.000
_cell.length_c   1.000
_cell.angle_alpha   90.00
_cell.angle_beta   90.00
_cell.angle_gamma   90.00
#
_symmetry.space_group_name_H-M   'P 1'
#
loop_
_entity.id
_entity.type
_entity.pdbx_description
1 polymer ?
#
loop_
_entity_poly.entity_id
_entity_poly.type
_entity_poly.pdbx_seq_one_letter_code
_entity_poly.pdbx_strand_id
1 'polypeptide(L)'
;MSSKTSFQGIYLIQNTNTGESYVGSAKNIQKRLSSHIIDLTSGIHMNPLLQESWVKYGPTVFIFRILEIVDSSEELLNKEILWILELDAVENGFNVKSNQFKYRKHIKVKPETHFKLDELDLGSMNKALANLLKYYKKFHGNNS
;
A
#
# COMPACT_ATOMS: atom_id res chain seq x y z
N MET A 1 18.54 17.02 15.43
CA MET A 1 17.44 17.28 14.47
C MET A 1 17.35 16.07 13.55
N SER A 2 16.38 15.17 13.75
CA SER A 2 16.22 14.02 12.86
C SER A 2 15.40 14.50 11.66
N SER A 3 16.05 14.68 10.52
CA SER A 3 15.36 15.02 9.27
C SER A 3 14.34 13.92 9.00
N LYS A 4 13.06 14.29 9.02
CA LYS A 4 11.95 13.39 8.77
C LYS A 4 11.95 13.13 7.26
N THR A 5 12.70 12.13 6.81
CA THR A 5 12.80 11.81 5.38
C THR A 5 11.42 11.34 4.91
N SER A 6 10.72 12.22 4.18
CA SER A 6 9.41 11.96 3.60
C SER A 6 9.63 11.45 2.19
N PHE A 7 9.34 10.17 1.97
CA PHE A 7 9.38 9.59 0.63
C PHE A 7 8.02 9.73 -0.05
N GLN A 8 8.01 10.26 -1.26
CA GLN A 8 6.85 10.23 -2.14
C GLN A 8 6.96 9.08 -3.14
N GLY A 9 5.83 8.51 -3.53
CA GLY A 9 5.84 7.37 -4.43
C GLY A 9 4.57 6.54 -4.37
N ILE A 10 4.70 5.33 -4.88
CA ILE A 10 3.63 4.35 -5.05
C ILE A 10 3.81 3.24 -4.03
N TYR A 11 2.70 2.82 -3.42
CA TYR A 11 2.67 1.76 -2.42
C TYR A 11 1.57 0.75 -2.73
N LEU A 12 1.70 -0.40 -2.08
CA LEU A 12 0.81 -1.55 -2.16
C LEU A 12 0.32 -1.92 -0.75
N ILE A 13 -0.96 -2.26 -0.64
CA ILE A 13 -1.56 -3.00 0.47
C ILE A 13 -2.13 -4.29 -0.13
N GLN A 14 -1.63 -5.45 0.27
CA GLN A 14 -2.03 -6.72 -0.32
C GLN A 14 -2.53 -7.68 0.75
N ASN A 15 -3.65 -8.35 0.49
CA ASN A 15 -4.09 -9.50 1.27
C ASN A 15 -3.37 -10.75 0.73
N THR A 16 -2.49 -11.36 1.53
CA THR A 16 -1.70 -12.52 1.10
C THR A 16 -2.50 -13.80 0.98
N ASN A 17 -3.69 -13.89 1.59
CA ASN A 17 -4.54 -15.07 1.47
C ASN A 17 -5.29 -15.09 0.13
N THR A 18 -5.70 -13.92 -0.37
CA THR A 18 -6.50 -13.81 -1.61
C THR A 18 -5.66 -13.36 -2.80
N GLY A 19 -4.51 -12.73 -2.57
CA GLY A 19 -3.68 -12.08 -3.60
C GLY A 19 -4.15 -10.68 -3.98
N GLU A 20 -5.33 -10.26 -3.53
CA GLU A 20 -5.96 -8.98 -3.87
C GLU A 20 -5.13 -7.80 -3.37
N SER A 21 -5.03 -6.78 -4.21
CA SER A 21 -4.11 -5.65 -4.02
C SER A 21 -4.84 -4.31 -4.05
N TYR A 22 -4.41 -3.38 -3.20
CA TYR A 22 -4.71 -1.96 -3.28
C TYR A 22 -3.42 -1.19 -3.57
N VAL A 23 -3.39 -0.48 -4.68
CA VAL A 23 -2.28 0.40 -5.06
C VAL A 23 -2.69 1.84 -4.80
N GLY A 24 -1.81 2.60 -4.16
CA GLY A 24 -2.02 4.02 -3.90
C GLY A 24 -0.76 4.83 -4.14
N SER A 25 -0.92 6.14 -4.35
CA SER A 25 0.19 7.10 -4.40
C SER A 25 0.15 8.12 -3.26
N ALA A 26 1.30 8.65 -2.86
CA ALA A 26 1.37 9.69 -1.84
C ALA A 26 2.64 10.55 -1.96
N LYS A 27 2.53 11.84 -1.60
CA LYS A 27 3.68 12.73 -1.34
C LYS A 27 4.47 12.36 -0.06
N ASN A 28 3.83 11.58 0.82
CA ASN A 28 4.44 11.04 2.03
C ASN A 28 3.84 9.66 2.29
N ILE A 29 4.51 8.62 1.80
CA ILE A 29 4.04 7.24 1.90
C ILE A 29 3.89 6.82 3.36
N GLN A 30 4.85 7.17 4.23
CA GLN A 30 4.83 6.78 5.63
C GLN A 30 3.56 7.29 6.32
N LYS A 31 3.23 8.58 6.15
CA LYS A 31 2.03 9.19 6.71
C LYS A 31 0.78 8.53 6.13
N ARG A 32 0.75 8.31 4.82
CA ARG A 32 -0.41 7.73 4.14
C ARG A 32 -0.70 6.30 4.60
N LEU A 33 0.33 5.44 4.68
CA LEU A 33 0.20 4.08 5.21
C LEU A 33 -0.25 4.06 6.66
N SER A 34 0.26 4.98 7.49
CA SER A 34 -0.18 5.11 8.88
C SER A 34 -1.66 5.45 8.98
N SER A 35 -2.15 6.38 8.14
CA SER A 35 -3.58 6.71 8.06
C SER A 35 -4.43 5.52 7.61
N HIS A 36 -4.02 4.81 6.56
CA HIS A 36 -4.74 3.61 6.10
C HIS A 36 -4.94 2.59 7.22
N ILE A 37 -3.88 2.29 7.97
CA ILE A 37 -3.91 1.35 9.09
C ILE A 37 -4.88 1.81 10.19
N ILE A 38 -4.81 3.09 10.56
CA ILE A 38 -5.72 3.68 11.57
C ILE A 38 -7.16 3.54 11.09
N ASP A 39 -7.45 3.98 9.87
CA ASP A 39 -8.81 3.96 9.33
C ASP A 39 -9.36 2.52 9.23
N LEU A 40 -8.54 1.56 8.77
CA LEU A 40 -8.90 0.14 8.67
C LEU A 40 -9.18 -0.48 10.04
N THR A 41 -8.35 -0.16 11.04
CA THR A 41 -8.50 -0.64 12.42
C THR A 41 -9.74 -0.02 13.08
N SER A 42 -10.03 1.24 12.76
CA SER A 42 -11.20 1.96 13.26
C SER A 42 -12.48 1.67 12.48
N GLY A 43 -12.43 0.90 11.39
CA GLY A 43 -13.60 0.54 10.59
C GLY A 43 -14.15 1.69 9.73
N ILE A 44 -13.36 2.74 9.50
CA ILE A 44 -13.78 3.96 8.79
C ILE A 44 -13.04 4.16 7.46
N HIS A 45 -12.38 3.12 6.96
CA HIS A 45 -11.60 3.22 5.74
C HIS A 45 -12.48 3.51 4.52
N MET A 46 -12.08 4.52 3.74
CA MET A 46 -12.84 5.03 2.58
C MET A 46 -13.07 4.01 1.45
N ASN A 47 -12.24 2.96 1.38
CA ASN A 47 -12.42 1.86 0.44
C ASN A 47 -13.18 0.71 1.14
N PRO A 48 -14.46 0.49 0.82
CA PRO A 48 -15.28 -0.52 1.48
C PRO A 48 -14.79 -1.95 1.22
N LEU A 49 -14.32 -2.26 0.00
CA LEU A 49 -13.81 -3.61 -0.34
C LEU A 49 -12.58 -3.97 0.50
N LEU A 50 -11.64 -3.02 0.61
CA LEU A 50 -10.45 -3.23 1.45
C LEU A 50 -10.83 -3.33 2.94
N GLN A 51 -11.80 -2.52 3.40
CA GLN A 51 -12.28 -2.55 4.78
C GLN A 51 -12.95 -3.89 5.11
N GLU A 52 -13.81 -4.39 4.22
CA GLU A 52 -14.49 -5.67 4.37
C GLU A 52 -13.49 -6.84 4.39
N SER A 53 -12.52 -6.83 3.47
CA SER A 53 -11.44 -7.83 3.44
C SER A 53 -10.62 -7.79 4.74
N TRP A 54 -10.30 -6.60 5.24
CA TRP A 54 -9.60 -6.41 6.50
C TRP A 54 -10.37 -6.98 7.70
N VAL A 55 -11.68 -6.73 7.78
CA VAL A 55 -12.55 -7.28 8.83
C VAL A 55 -12.67 -8.80 8.71
N LYS A 56 -12.80 -9.32 7.49
CA LYS A 56 -13.01 -10.74 7.22
C LYS A 56 -11.79 -11.61 7.54
N TYR A 57 -10.60 -11.19 7.08
CA TYR A 57 -9.39 -12.01 7.18
C TYR A 57 -8.45 -11.58 8.31
N GLY A 58 -8.68 -10.40 8.88
CA GLY A 58 -7.86 -9.83 9.94
C GLY A 58 -6.55 -9.20 9.43
N PRO A 59 -5.89 -8.39 10.27
CA PRO A 59 -4.74 -7.58 9.87
C PRO A 59 -3.47 -8.39 9.57
N THR A 60 -3.36 -9.62 10.09
CA THR A 60 -2.13 -10.43 10.03
C THR A 60 -1.80 -10.94 8.63
N VAL A 61 -2.79 -10.97 7.73
CA VAL A 61 -2.61 -11.42 6.34
C VAL A 61 -2.36 -10.26 5.39
N PHE A 62 -2.31 -9.01 5.88
CA PHE A 62 -2.05 -7.85 5.05
C PHE A 62 -0.58 -7.46 5.09
N ILE A 63 -0.01 -7.24 3.91
CA ILE A 63 1.34 -6.71 3.75
C ILE A 63 1.32 -5.34 3.10
N PHE A 64 2.32 -4.53 3.45
CA PHE A 64 2.49 -3.19 2.94
C PHE A 64 3.86 -3.08 2.26
N ARG A 65 3.90 -2.60 1.02
CA ARG A 65 5.15 -2.47 0.25
C ARG A 65 5.23 -1.12 -0.45
N ILE A 66 6.45 -0.62 -0.62
CA ILE A 66 6.73 0.50 -1.52
C ILE A 66 7.05 -0.12 -2.89
N LEU A 67 6.31 0.28 -3.92
CA LEU A 67 6.51 -0.20 -5.28
C LEU A 67 7.51 0.69 -6.03
N GLU A 68 7.42 2.00 -5.84
CA GLU A 68 8.25 2.97 -6.56
C GLU A 68 8.39 4.26 -5.77
N ILE A 69 9.60 4.82 -5.69
CA ILE A 69 9.83 6.19 -5.20
C ILE A 69 9.89 7.11 -6.42
N VAL A 70 9.22 8.26 -6.36
CA VAL A 70 9.19 9.22 -7.47
C VAL A 70 9.82 10.54 -7.04
N ASP A 71 10.52 11.21 -7.96
CA ASP A 71 11.17 12.49 -7.67
C ASP A 71 10.23 13.69 -7.91
N SER A 72 9.29 13.55 -8.85
CA SER A 72 8.28 14.57 -9.14
C SER A 72 6.89 14.12 -8.70
N SER A 73 6.18 15.00 -7.98
CA SER A 73 4.80 14.72 -7.59
C SER A 73 3.82 14.70 -8.76
N GLU A 74 4.20 15.26 -9.91
CA GLU A 74 3.41 15.24 -11.15
C GLU A 74 3.34 13.82 -11.76
N GLU A 75 4.31 12.96 -11.43
CA GLU A 75 4.37 11.58 -11.91
C GLU A 75 3.50 10.63 -11.10
N LEU A 76 3.15 10.97 -9.85
CA LEU A 76 2.46 10.08 -8.91
C LEU A 76 1.23 9.45 -9.54
N LEU A 77 0.37 10.25 -10.16
CA LEU A 77 -0.86 9.75 -10.77
C LEU A 77 -0.58 8.78 -11.93
N ASN A 78 0.42 9.09 -12.75
CA ASN A 78 0.76 8.26 -13.91
C ASN A 78 1.34 6.92 -13.47
N LYS A 79 2.24 6.94 -12.48
CA LYS A 79 2.87 5.75 -11.93
C LYS A 79 1.87 4.89 -11.17
N GLU A 80 0.97 5.48 -10.39
CA GLU A 80 -0.13 4.78 -9.72
C GLU A 80 -0.99 4.01 -10.72
N ILE A 81 -1.41 4.65 -11.81
CA ILE A 81 -2.22 4.01 -12.86
C ILE A 81 -1.45 2.85 -13.50
N LEU A 82 -0.15 3.01 -13.77
CA LEU A 82 0.66 1.92 -14.35
C LEU A 82 0.74 0.72 -13.41
N TRP A 83 0.99 0.93 -12.12
CA TRP A 83 1.03 -0.15 -11.14
C TRP A 83 -0.33 -0.80 -10.90
N ILE A 84 -1.42 -0.03 -10.92
CA ILE A 84 -2.78 -0.57 -10.86
C ILE A 84 -3.05 -1.53 -12.03
N LEU A 85 -2.65 -1.15 -13.25
CA LEU A 85 -2.82 -1.98 -14.44
C LEU A 85 -1.91 -3.21 -14.42
N GLU A 86 -0.65 -3.03 -14.01
CA GLU A 86 0.35 -4.11 -13.94
C GLU A 86 -0.08 -5.21 -12.95
N LEU A 87 -0.63 -4.81 -11.80
CA LEU A 87 -1.08 -5.74 -10.76
C LEU A 87 -2.54 -6.16 -10.90
N ASP A 88 -3.22 -5.72 -11.96
CA ASP A 88 -4.66 -5.91 -12.18
C ASP A 88 -5.51 -5.60 -10.93
N ALA A 89 -5.12 -4.54 -10.21
CA ALA A 89 -5.64 -4.21 -8.89
C ALA A 89 -7.10 -3.70 -8.91
N VAL A 90 -7.69 -3.57 -10.10
CA VAL A 90 -9.10 -3.19 -10.31
C VAL A 90 -10.00 -4.40 -10.45
N GLU A 91 -9.65 -5.35 -11.33
CA GLU A 91 -10.48 -6.55 -11.53
C GLU A 91 -10.21 -7.59 -10.45
N ASN A 92 -8.95 -7.72 -10.02
CA ASN A 92 -8.47 -8.70 -9.04
C ASN A 92 -7.89 -8.02 -7.79
N GLY A 93 -8.43 -6.85 -7.42
CA GLY A 93 -7.98 -6.11 -6.26
C GLY A 93 -9.04 -5.18 -5.68
N PHE A 94 -8.57 -4.21 -4.91
CA PHE A 94 -9.43 -3.28 -4.18
C PHE A 94 -9.54 -1.92 -4.86
N ASN A 95 -8.76 -1.61 -5.89
CA ASN A 95 -8.87 -0.33 -6.59
C ASN A 95 -10.19 -0.25 -7.37
N VAL A 96 -10.88 0.89 -7.30
CA VAL A 96 -12.13 1.10 -8.04
C VAL A 96 -11.84 1.73 -9.40
N LYS A 97 -12.62 1.34 -10.43
CA LYS A 97 -12.57 1.97 -11.76
C LYS A 97 -12.87 3.47 -11.64
N SER A 98 -11.87 4.30 -11.88
CA SER A 98 -12.03 5.74 -12.05
C SER A 98 -12.18 6.08 -13.54
N ASN A 99 -12.85 7.19 -13.85
CA ASN A 99 -12.90 7.71 -15.23
C ASN A 99 -11.52 8.06 -15.80
N GLN A 100 -10.47 8.12 -14.97
CA GLN A 100 -9.10 8.45 -15.40
C GLN A 100 -8.46 7.30 -16.18
N PHE A 101 -8.96 6.07 -16.03
CA PHE A 101 -8.51 4.92 -16.85
C PHE A 101 -9.00 5.00 -18.31
N LYS A 102 -10.00 5.85 -18.64
CA LYS A 102 -10.56 5.96 -20.00
C LYS A 102 -9.60 6.54 -21.04
N TYR A 103 -8.49 7.17 -20.64
CA TYR A 103 -7.63 7.94 -21.53
C TYR A 103 -6.23 7.35 -21.77
N ARG A 104 -5.93 6.13 -21.31
CA ARG A 104 -4.57 5.57 -21.42
C ARG A 104 -4.57 4.17 -22.01
N LYS A 105 -4.26 4.11 -23.31
CA LYS A 105 -3.88 2.86 -24.00
C LYS A 105 -2.73 2.21 -23.24
N HIS A 106 -2.84 0.90 -22.98
CA HIS A 106 -1.81 0.07 -22.37
C HIS A 106 -0.40 0.45 -22.84
N ILE A 107 0.40 1.06 -21.97
CA ILE A 107 1.82 1.24 -22.19
C ILE A 107 2.49 0.00 -21.60
N LYS A 108 3.12 -0.82 -22.45
CA LYS A 108 3.89 -1.99 -22.01
C LYS A 108 5.06 -1.51 -21.14
N VAL A 109 5.07 -1.88 -19.86
CA VAL A 109 6.20 -1.64 -18.96
C VAL A 109 7.31 -2.64 -19.29
N LYS A 110 8.57 -2.19 -19.27
CA LYS A 110 9.72 -3.05 -19.59
C LYS A 110 10.09 -3.95 -18.39
N PRO A 111 10.49 -5.22 -18.62
CA PRO A 111 10.78 -6.20 -17.56
C PRO A 111 11.94 -5.83 -16.62
N GLU A 112 12.78 -4.87 -17.01
CA GLU A 112 14.03 -4.51 -16.33
C GLU A 112 13.88 -3.76 -15.00
N THR A 113 12.66 -3.40 -14.58
CA THR A 113 12.42 -2.61 -13.35
C THR A 113 12.40 -3.46 -12.06
N HIS A 114 12.51 -4.78 -12.15
CA HIS A 114 12.24 -5.67 -11.02
C HIS A 114 13.46 -6.21 -10.24
N PHE A 115 14.71 -5.90 -10.60
CA PHE A 115 15.86 -6.68 -10.10
C PHE A 115 16.93 -5.95 -9.27
N LYS A 116 16.70 -4.73 -8.77
CA LYS A 116 17.71 -4.00 -7.96
C LYS A 116 17.36 -3.76 -6.49
N LEU A 117 16.16 -4.13 -6.04
CA LEU A 117 15.68 -3.80 -4.68
C LEU A 117 15.53 -5.03 -3.77
N ASP A 118 15.38 -6.24 -4.32
CA ASP A 118 15.46 -7.49 -3.55
C ASP A 118 16.89 -7.80 -3.10
N GLU A 119 17.91 -7.35 -3.85
CA GLU A 119 19.33 -7.59 -3.56
C GLU A 119 19.86 -6.76 -2.36
N LEU A 120 19.09 -5.77 -1.89
CA LEU A 120 19.50 -4.83 -0.83
C LEU A 120 18.83 -5.07 0.53
N ASP A 121 18.02 -6.12 0.68
CA ASP A 121 17.33 -6.47 1.94
C ASP A 121 16.49 -5.31 2.55
N LEU A 122 16.03 -4.39 1.71
CA LEU A 122 15.20 -3.25 2.12
C LEU A 122 13.70 -3.60 2.24
N GLY A 123 13.34 -4.87 2.02
CA GLY A 123 11.98 -5.39 2.11
C GLY A 123 11.50 -5.69 3.54
N SER A 124 12.36 -5.57 4.56
CA SER A 124 11.98 -5.97 5.91
C SER A 124 11.28 -4.85 6.70
N MET A 125 9.96 -5.00 6.70
CA MET A 125 8.89 -4.38 7.49
C MET A 125 9.10 -4.40 9.03
N ASN A 126 10.32 -4.37 9.57
CA ASN A 126 10.58 -4.66 10.98
C ASN A 126 10.21 -3.51 11.92
N LYS A 127 10.37 -2.25 11.53
CA LYS A 127 10.11 -1.10 12.43
C LYS A 127 8.65 -0.66 12.45
N ALA A 128 7.96 -0.76 11.30
CA ALA A 128 6.54 -0.46 11.19
C ALA A 128 5.69 -1.56 11.87
N LEU A 129 6.03 -2.83 11.63
CA LEU A 129 5.38 -3.98 12.28
C LEU A 129 5.62 -3.98 13.80
N ALA A 130 6.84 -3.67 14.27
CA ALA A 130 7.14 -3.59 15.70
C ALA A 130 6.31 -2.51 16.41
N ASN A 131 6.11 -1.34 15.78
CA ASN A 131 5.27 -0.29 16.32
C ASN A 131 3.77 -0.66 16.28
N LEU A 132 3.35 -1.38 15.24
CA LEU A 132 1.98 -1.87 15.08
C LEU A 132 1.61 -2.91 16.14
N LEU A 133 2.47 -3.92 16.35
CA LEU A 133 2.30 -4.95 17.37
C LEU A 133 2.31 -4.36 18.79
N LYS A 134 3.15 -3.33 19.02
CA LYS A 134 3.18 -2.59 20.29
C LYS A 134 1.88 -1.82 20.54
N TYR A 135 1.31 -1.21 19.49
CA TYR A 135 0.03 -0.52 19.58
C TYR A 135 -1.12 -1.51 19.82
N TYR A 136 -1.17 -2.61 19.08
CA TYR A 136 -2.21 -3.65 19.24
C TYR A 136 -2.22 -4.28 20.64
N LYS A 137 -1.06 -4.64 21.19
CA LYS A 137 -0.95 -5.16 22.57
C LYS A 137 -1.38 -4.15 23.63
N LYS A 138 -1.21 -2.85 23.38
CA LYS A 138 -1.60 -1.79 24.32
C LYS A 138 -3.12 -1.62 24.42
N PHE A 139 -3.87 -1.92 23.36
CA PHE A 139 -5.34 -1.75 23.33
C PHE A 139 -6.13 -3.04 23.54
N HIS A 140 -5.51 -4.21 23.33
CA HIS A 140 -6.18 -5.52 23.48
C HIS A 140 -5.52 -6.45 24.52
N GLY A 141 -4.39 -6.05 25.12
CA GLY A 141 -3.70 -6.79 26.17
C GLY A 141 -4.02 -6.25 27.56
N ASN A 142 -5.25 -6.46 28.03
CA ASN A 142 -5.60 -6.54 29.45
C ASN A 142 -6.97 -7.22 29.54
N ASN A 143 -6.94 -8.55 29.58
CA ASN A 143 -7.99 -9.40 30.12
C ASN A 143 -7.29 -10.63 30.71
N SER A 144 -6.73 -10.46 31.91
CA SER A 144 -6.42 -11.50 32.89
C SER A 144 -6.47 -10.85 34.26
#